data_AF-A0A8K0NY34-F1
#
_entry.id   AF-A0A8K0NY34-F1
#
_cell.length_a   1.000
_cell.length_b   1.000
_cell.length_c   1.000
_cell.angle_alpha   90.00
_cell.angle_beta   90.00
_cell.angle_gamma   90.00
#
_symmetry.space_group_name_H-M   'P 1'
#
loop_
_entity.id
_entity.type
_entity.pdbx_description
1 polymer ?
#
loop_
_entity_poly.entity_id
_entity_poly.type
_entity_poly.pdbx_seq_one_letter_code
_entity_poly.pdbx_strand_id
1 'polypeptide(L)' 'MNWGYVSTNENPADILSRGASPEQIIQSPLWYIGPTWLQKEDADWPIPMRDNDQAGNLEGKDFEIIS' A
#
# COMPACT_ATOMS: atom_id res chain seq x y z
N MET A 1 18.37 -9.21 2.72
CA MET A 1 17.42 -8.32 2.04
C MET A 1 16.05 -8.57 2.65
N ASN A 2 15.50 -7.57 3.33
CA ASN A 2 14.16 -7.64 3.90
C ASN A 2 13.26 -6.70 3.07
N TRP A 3 12.13 -7.21 2.60
CA TRP A 3 11.13 -6.42 1.89
C TRP A 3 10.03 -6.03 2.87
N GLY A 4 9.70 -4.74 2.93
CA GLY A 4 8.60 -4.20 3.72
C GLY A 4 7.38 -3.93 2.85
N TYR A 5 6.19 -4.20 3.36
CA TYR A 5 4.94 -3.78 2.72
C TYR A 5 4.66 -2.31 3.03
N VAL A 6 4.28 -1.55 2.01
CA VAL A 6 3.80 -0.17 2.13
C VAL A 6 2.36 -0.14 1.66
N SER A 7 1.48 0.44 2.46
CA SER A 7 0.07 0.56 2.11
C SER A 7 -0.09 1.39 0.82
N THR A 8 -1.11 1.09 0.02
CA THR A 8 -1.34 1.77 -1.26
C THR A 8 -1.35 3.29 -1.14
N ASN A 9 -2.02 3.82 -0.11
CA ASN A 9 -2.17 5.25 0.10
C ASN A 9 -0.88 5.94 0.60
N GLU A 10 0.11 5.15 1.01
CA GLU A 10 1.40 5.64 1.50
C GLU A 10 2.54 5.33 0.52
N ASN A 11 2.27 4.64 -0.59
CA ASN A 11 3.28 4.35 -1.59
C ASN A 11 3.41 5.52 -2.58
N PRO A 12 4.54 6.25 -2.61
CA PRO A 12 4.74 7.33 -3.57
C PRO A 12 4.55 6.87 -5.02
N ALA A 13 4.98 5.65 -5.36
CA ALA A 13 4.88 5.10 -6.71
C ALA A 13 3.43 4.91 -7.18
N ASP A 14 2.48 4.77 -6.24
CA ASP A 14 1.06 4.64 -6.54
C ASP A 14 0.49 5.92 -7.16
N ILE A 15 1.01 7.09 -6.79
CA ILE A 15 0.62 8.39 -7.35
C ILE A 15 0.87 8.42 -8.86
N LEU A 16 2.09 8.05 -9.27
CA LEU A 16 2.46 8.04 -10.69
C LEU A 16 1.73 6.92 -11.45
N SER A 17 1.65 5.72 -10.88
CA SER A 17 1.07 4.57 -11.57
C SER A 17 -0.45 4.69 -11.78
N ARG A 18 -1.14 5.50 -10.97
CA ARG A 18 -2.56 5.87 -11.19
C ARG A 18 -2.78 6.98 -12.21
N GLY A 19 -1.71 7.52 -12.80
CA GLY A 19 -1.80 8.53 -13.85
C GLY A 19 -1.95 9.96 -13.33
N ALA A 20 -1.35 10.29 -12.19
CA ALA A 20 -1.28 11.68 -11.73
C ALA A 20 -0.59 12.57 -12.78
N SER A 21 -1.09 13.80 -12.93
CA SER A 21 -0.44 14.81 -13.78
C SER A 21 0.88 15.28 -13.19
N PRO A 22 1.79 15.85 -14.00
CA PRO A 22 3.03 16.43 -13.49
C PRO A 22 2.81 17.46 -12.37
N GLU A 23 1.78 18.30 -12.47
CA GLU A 23 1.43 19.29 -11.45
C GLU A 23 1.01 18.63 -10.13
N GLN A 24 0.22 17.55 -10.20
CA GLN A 24 -0.19 16.79 -9.02
C GLN A 24 1.01 16.11 -8.34
N ILE A 25 1.95 15.60 -9.13
CA ILE A 25 3.19 15.02 -8.61
C ILE A 25 4.00 16.11 -7.90
N ILE A 26 4.22 17.26 -8.54
CA ILE A 26 4.96 18.41 -7.99
C ILE A 26 4.36 18.93 -6.69
N GLN A 27 3.04 18.88 -6.55
CA GLN A 27 2.35 19.32 -5.35
C GLN A 27 2.25 18.24 -4.26
N SER A 28 2.67 17.00 -4.51
CA SER A 28 2.51 15.89 -3.57
C SER A 28 3.66 15.81 -2.57
N PRO A 29 3.43 16.10 -1.27
CA PRO A 29 4.45 15.87 -0.25
C PRO A 29 4.78 14.39 -0.12
N LEU A 30 3.79 13.50 -0.32
CA LEU A 30 4.00 12.06 -0.28
C LEU A 30 5.01 11.62 -1.36
N TRP A 31 5.02 12.24 -2.53
CA TRP A 31 5.99 11.92 -3.58
C TRP A 31 7.42 12.30 -3.21
N TYR A 32 7.63 13.52 -2.67
CA TYR A 32 8.97 14.04 -2.42
C TYR A 32 9.52 13.73 -1.02
N ILE A 33 8.64 13.59 -0.03
CA ILE A 33 8.99 13.38 1.38
C ILE A 33 8.78 11.91 1.77
N GLY A 34 7.76 11.26 1.19
CA GLY A 34 7.34 9.93 1.59
C GLY A 34 6.52 9.91 2.88
N PRO A 35 6.15 8.71 3.35
CA PRO A 35 5.45 8.54 4.62
C PRO A 35 6.28 9.00 5.81
N THR A 36 5.61 9.51 6.84
CA THR A 36 6.31 10.03 8.03
C THR A 36 7.08 8.97 8.80
N TRP A 37 6.61 7.72 8.80
CA TRP A 37 7.28 6.60 9.46
C TRP A 37 8.57 6.17 8.74
N LEU A 38 8.71 6.45 7.45
CA LEU A 38 9.92 6.09 6.68
C LEU A 38 11.12 6.96 7.10
N GLN A 39 10.87 8.10 7.74
CA GLN A 39 11.90 8.99 8.28
C GLN A 39 12.34 8.61 9.70
N LYS A 40 11.68 7.61 10.30
CA LYS A 40 12.00 7.11 11.64
C LYS A 40 12.89 5.87 11.56
N GLU A 41 13.33 5.38 12.72
CA GLU A 41 14.07 4.13 12.80
C GLU A 41 13.21 2.95 12.31
N ASP A 42 13.86 1.91 11.78
CA ASP A 42 13.20 0.70 11.25
C ASP A 42 12.25 0.04 12.27
N ALA A 43 12.49 0.25 13.57
CA ALA A 43 11.64 -0.25 14.66
C ALA A 43 10.25 0.42 14.70
N ASP A 44 10.11 1.62 14.12
CA ASP A 44 8.86 2.38 14.04
C ASP A 44 8.10 2.15 12.72
N TRP A 45 8.64 1.32 11.82
CA TRP A 45 8.00 1.05 10.54
C TRP A 45 6.74 0.18 10.75
N PRO A 46 5.70 0.36 9.94
CA PRO A 46 4.49 -0.44 10.04
C PRO A 46 4.83 -1.90 9.80
N ILE A 47 4.50 -2.73 10.78
CA ILE A 47 4.61 -4.18 10.66
C ILE A 47 3.42 -4.64 9.81
N PRO A 48 3.64 -5.34 8.68
CA PRO A 48 2.52 -5.89 7.92
C PRO A 48 1.74 -6.81 8.85
N MET A 49 0.48 -6.49 9.13
CA MET A 49 -0.41 -7.42 9.80
C MET A 49 -0.44 -8.66 8.91
N ARG A 50 0.11 -9.79 9.39
CA ARG A 50 -0.15 -11.06 8.71
C ARG A 50 -1.64 -11.31 8.92
N ASP A 51 -2.40 -11.38 7.84
CA ASP A 51 -3.84 -11.69 7.83
C ASP A 51 -4.13 -13.11 8.38
N ASN A 52 -3.77 -13.38 9.63
CA ASN A 52 -3.99 -14.66 10.30
C ASN A 52 -5.13 -14.61 11.32
N ASP A 53 -5.83 -13.48 11.46
CA ASP A 53 -7.00 -13.35 12.37
C ASP A 53 -8.35 -13.26 11.63
N GLN A 54 -8.41 -13.51 10.32
CA GLN A 54 -9.70 -13.64 9.59
C GLN A 54 -9.78 -14.90 8.69
N ALA A 55 -9.09 -15.98 9.07
CA ALA A 55 -9.39 -17.32 8.54
C ALA A 55 -10.64 -17.92 9.23
N GLY A 56 -11.74 -17.17 9.23
CA GLY A 56 -13.04 -17.60 9.75
C GLY A 56 -14.14 -16.88 8.99
N ASN A 57 -14.76 -17.59 8.05
CA ASN A 57 -15.93 -17.22 7.24
C ASN A 57 -15.67 -16.44 5.94
N LEU A 58 -15.22 -17.15 4.91
CA LEU A 58 -15.73 -16.96 3.55
C LEU A 58 -16.00 -18.35 2.94
N GLU A 59 -17.04 -19.03 3.44
CA GLU A 59 -17.69 -20.09 2.67
C GLU A 59 -18.52 -19.45 1.55
N GLY A 60 -18.24 -19.86 0.31
CA GLY A 60 -19.22 -19.95 -0.77
C GLY A 60 -19.72 -18.64 -1.37
N LYS A 61 -19.03 -18.17 -2.42
CA LYS A 61 -19.70 -17.73 -3.66
C LYS A 61 -18.88 -18.16 -4.85
N ASP A 62 -19.35 -19.25 -5.47
CA ASP A 62 -18.94 -19.73 -6.77
C ASP A 62 -19.09 -18.59 -7.79
N PHE A 63 -17.96 -18.09 -8.32
CA PHE A 63 -17.98 -17.23 -9.50
C PHE A 63 -18.16 -18.13 -10.71
N GLU A 64 -19.40 -18.22 -11.16
CA GLU A 64 -19.80 -18.86 -12.41
C GLU A 64 -18.98 -18.25 -13.57
N ILE A 65 -18.15 -19.08 -14.21
CA ILE A 65 -17.41 -18.72 -15.42
C ILE A 65 -18.44 -18.64 -16.55
N ILE A 66 -18.74 -17.42 -17.01
CA ILE A 66 -19.48 -17.25 -18.26
C ILE A 66 -18.47 -17.39 -19.40
N SER A 67 -18.61 -18.48 -20.16
CA SER A 67 -17.90 -18.74 -21.41
C SER A 67 -18.71 -18.28 -22.62
#